data_AF-A0A4Y2CQ97-F1
#
_entry.id   AF-A0A4Y2CQ97-F1
#
_cell.length_a   1.000
_cell.length_b   1.000
_cell.length_c   1.000
_cell.angle_alpha   90.00
_cell.angle_beta   90.00
_cell.angle_gamma   90.00
#
_symmetry.space_group_name_H-M   'P 1'
#
loop_
_entity.id
_entity.type
_entity.pdbx_description
1 polymer ?
#
loop_
_entity_poly.entity_id
_entity_poly.type
_entity_poly.pdbx_seq_one_letter_code
_entity_poly.pdbx_strand_id
1 'polypeptide(L)'
;MRFLWIHDDSNLSNPKVQIYRMCRVMFGAKSSPFLLSACIKHHLRKFESEYPKTVELLNNYIYVDDFICGTNTEMEAIEVYHNANTIMKKTSMTLTKWNSNSPVLRKEYETDKYKDSTPLCDSSSNVLGLEWDTLFSHSVHKISLTLFRKTNKQNVVF
;
A
#
# COMPACT_ATOMS: atom_id res chain seq x y z
N MET A 1 3.34 21.58 5.72
CA MET A 1 4.78 21.79 5.93
C MET A 1 5.32 22.59 4.75
N ARG A 2 6.17 23.58 4.99
CA ARG A 2 6.85 24.37 3.95
C ARG A 2 8.34 24.10 4.04
N PHE A 3 9.02 24.06 2.91
CA PHE A 3 10.48 23.95 2.85
C PHE A 3 11.05 24.98 1.88
N LEU A 4 12.28 25.38 2.15
CA LEU A 4 13.02 26.29 1.31
C LEU A 4 13.82 25.48 0.29
N TRP A 5 13.81 25.93 -0.95
CA TRP A 5 14.63 25.39 -2.02
C TRP A 5 15.53 26.50 -2.54
N ILE A 6 16.83 26.23 -2.54
CA ILE A 6 17.83 27.13 -3.10
C ILE A 6 18.23 26.54 -4.44
N HIS A 7 18.03 27.28 -5.52
CA HIS A 7 18.58 26.88 -6.81
C HIS A 7 20.09 27.11 -6.78
N ASP A 8 20.84 26.10 -7.20
CA ASP A 8 22.29 26.15 -7.24
C ASP A 8 22.74 27.01 -8.43
N ASP A 9 22.69 28.33 -8.24
CA ASP A 9 23.42 29.28 -9.07
C ASP A 9 24.75 29.54 -8.37
N SER A 10 25.78 28.79 -8.78
CA SER A 10 27.13 28.75 -8.23
C SER A 10 27.92 30.07 -8.24
N ASN A 11 27.25 31.22 -8.46
CA ASN A 11 27.85 32.54 -8.58
C ASN A 11 27.05 33.71 -7.99
N LEU A 12 26.04 33.50 -7.11
CA LEU A 12 25.30 34.63 -6.53
C LEU A 12 25.62 34.91 -5.05
N SER A 13 25.97 36.18 -4.77
CA SER A 13 26.03 36.77 -3.42
C SER A 13 24.66 36.83 -2.72
N ASN A 14 23.55 36.56 -3.43
CA ASN A 14 22.19 36.60 -2.90
C ASN A 14 21.32 35.50 -3.55
N PRO A 15 21.37 34.25 -3.06
CA PRO A 15 20.71 33.13 -3.71
C PRO A 15 19.18 33.28 -3.74
N LYS A 16 18.56 32.93 -4.87
CA LYS A 16 17.10 32.99 -5.03
C LYS A 16 16.42 31.85 -4.27
N VAL A 17 15.92 32.16 -3.07
CA VAL A 17 15.17 31.21 -2.24
C VAL A 17 13.73 31.08 -2.74
N GLN A 18 13.29 29.86 -3.01
CA GLN A 18 11.89 29.53 -3.28
C GLN A 18 11.26 28.78 -2.11
N ILE A 19 10.00 29.08 -1.82
CA ILE A 19 9.24 28.42 -0.76
C ILE A 19 8.26 27.44 -1.39
N TYR A 20 8.45 26.15 -1.11
CA TYR A 20 7.51 25.10 -1.51
C TYR A 20 6.64 24.71 -0.33
N ARG A 21 5.39 24.33 -0.62
CA ARG A 21 4.45 23.80 0.37
C ARG A 21 4.04 22.40 -0.04
N MET A 22 4.22 21.43 0.86
CA MET A 22 3.70 20.09 0.63
C MET A 22 2.17 20.11 0.69
N CYS A 23 1.53 19.66 -0.40
CA CYS A 23 0.07 19.52 -0.51
C CYS A 23 -0.41 18.10 -0.15
N ARG A 24 0.51 17.23 0.30
CA ARG A 24 0.23 15.85 0.68
C ARG A 24 0.87 15.55 2.04
N VAL A 25 0.37 14.52 2.71
CA VAL A 25 0.99 13.97 3.91
C VAL A 25 2.35 13.42 3.52
N MET A 26 3.39 13.79 4.27
CA MET A 26 4.78 13.46 3.95
C MET A 26 5.10 12.05 4.43
N PHE A 27 5.91 11.32 3.67
CA PHE A 27 6.54 10.13 4.22
C PHE A 27 7.53 10.54 5.33
N GLY A 28 7.64 9.74 6.38
CA GLY A 28 8.57 9.99 7.50
C GLY A 28 8.10 10.98 8.57
N ALA A 29 6.97 11.68 8.40
CA ALA A 29 6.43 12.46 9.52
C ALA A 29 5.79 11.53 10.57
N LYS A 30 6.06 11.78 11.85
CA LYS A 30 5.57 10.94 12.97
C LYS A 30 4.05 10.76 12.99
N SER A 31 3.30 11.76 12.52
CA SER A 31 1.84 11.73 12.45
C SER A 31 1.29 11.04 11.20
N SER A 32 2.12 10.76 10.19
CA SER A 32 1.65 10.23 8.89
C SER A 32 0.96 8.87 9.00
N PRO A 33 1.48 7.88 9.75
CA PRO A 33 0.79 6.60 9.92
C PRO A 33 -0.59 6.75 10.55
N PHE A 34 -0.70 7.64 11.54
CA PHE A 34 -1.96 7.93 12.21
C PHE A 34 -2.98 8.55 11.23
N LEU A 35 -2.57 9.55 10.46
CA LEU A 35 -3.43 10.21 9.47
C LEU A 35 -3.88 9.24 8.37
N LEU A 36 -2.98 8.36 7.90
CA LEU A 36 -3.31 7.34 6.92
C LEU A 36 -4.33 6.35 7.49
N SER A 37 -4.08 5.81 8.68
CA SER A 37 -5.00 4.88 9.36
C SER A 37 -6.38 5.50 9.57
N ALA A 38 -6.44 6.75 10.06
CA ALA A 38 -7.71 7.46 10.25
C ALA A 38 -8.47 7.67 8.93
N CYS A 39 -7.75 8.00 7.84
CA CYS A 39 -8.34 8.19 6.52
C CYS A 39 -8.90 6.87 5.96
N ILE A 40 -8.15 5.77 6.07
CA ILE A 40 -8.60 4.44 5.66
C ILE A 40 -9.86 4.05 6.45
N LYS A 41 -9.82 4.12 7.78
CA LYS A 41 -10.97 3.80 8.66
C LYS A 41 -12.21 4.62 8.30
N HIS A 42 -12.04 5.91 8.02
CA HIS A 42 -13.14 6.77 7.59
C HIS A 42 -13.79 6.28 6.29
N HIS A 43 -12.98 5.88 5.31
CA HIS A 43 -13.49 5.37 4.04
C HIS A 43 -14.14 3.98 4.16
N LEU A 44 -13.57 3.09 4.98
CA LEU A 44 -14.06 1.72 5.14
C LEU A 44 -15.49 1.64 5.70
N ARG A 45 -15.91 2.62 6.52
CA ARG A 45 -17.30 2.70 7.04
C ARG A 45 -18.37 2.65 5.96
N LYS A 46 -18.08 3.13 4.75
CA LYS A 46 -19.03 3.13 3.62
C LYS A 46 -19.26 1.73 3.03
N PHE A 47 -18.40 0.77 3.37
CA PHE A 47 -18.36 -0.56 2.80
C PHE A 47 -18.72 -1.65 3.82
N GLU A 48 -18.98 -1.29 5.09
CA GLU A 48 -19.27 -2.24 6.17
C GLU A 48 -20.48 -3.13 5.87
N SER A 49 -21.52 -2.59 5.20
CA SER A 49 -22.71 -3.37 4.83
C SER A 49 -22.52 -4.28 3.62
N GLU A 50 -21.64 -3.89 2.67
CA GLU A 50 -21.44 -4.61 1.41
C GLU A 50 -20.34 -5.68 1.54
N TYR A 51 -19.29 -5.38 2.31
CA TYR A 51 -18.11 -6.24 2.48
C TYR A 51 -17.69 -6.35 3.96
N PRO A 52 -18.58 -6.79 4.88
CA PRO A 52 -18.33 -6.72 6.32
C PRO A 52 -17.02 -7.39 6.74
N LYS A 53 -16.76 -8.59 6.21
CA LYS A 53 -15.57 -9.37 6.51
C LYS A 53 -14.28 -8.72 6.01
N THR A 54 -14.27 -8.24 4.77
CA THR A 54 -13.08 -7.59 4.19
C THR A 54 -12.80 -6.26 4.88
N VAL A 55 -13.84 -5.51 5.25
CA VAL A 55 -13.69 -4.26 6.02
C VAL A 55 -13.11 -4.53 7.41
N GLU A 56 -13.59 -5.56 8.10
CA GLU A 56 -13.01 -5.99 9.37
C GLU A 56 -11.53 -6.31 9.23
N LEU A 57 -11.16 -7.11 8.21
CA LEU A 57 -9.76 -7.44 7.95
C LEU A 57 -8.93 -6.19 7.66
N LEU A 58 -9.37 -5.30 6.77
CA LEU A 58 -8.65 -4.06 6.45
C LEU A 58 -8.50 -3.15 7.69
N ASN A 59 -9.49 -3.11 8.58
CA ASN A 59 -9.41 -2.31 9.81
C ASN A 59 -8.39 -2.87 10.82
N ASN A 60 -8.27 -4.20 10.90
CA ASN A 60 -7.47 -4.88 11.92
C ASN A 60 -6.04 -5.20 11.47
N TYR A 61 -5.81 -5.36 10.17
CA TYR A 61 -4.58 -5.94 9.62
C TYR A 61 -3.81 -4.99 8.67
N ILE A 62 -4.17 -3.71 8.62
CA ILE A 62 -3.34 -2.67 8.00
C ILE A 62 -2.33 -2.15 9.03
N TYR A 63 -1.05 -2.32 8.73
CA TYR A 63 0.06 -1.75 9.48
C TYR A 63 0.76 -0.68 8.63
N VAL A 64 0.60 0.58 9.02
CA VAL A 64 1.11 1.74 8.25
C VAL A 64 0.62 1.70 6.81
N ASP A 65 1.46 1.31 5.85
CA ASP A 65 1.18 1.15 4.44
C ASP A 65 1.07 -0.31 4.00
N ASP A 66 1.31 -1.30 4.85
CA ASP A 66 1.17 -2.71 4.49
C ASP A 66 -0.17 -3.30 4.98
N PHE A 67 -0.82 -4.12 4.15
CA PHE A 67 -1.97 -4.93 4.55
C PHE A 67 -1.53 -6.40 4.62
N ILE A 68 -1.65 -7.00 5.80
CA ILE A 68 -1.14 -8.35 6.08
C ILE A 68 -2.16 -9.15 6.85
N CYS A 69 -2.93 -10.02 6.18
CA CYS A 69 -3.96 -10.83 6.82
C CYS A 69 -3.76 -12.33 6.59
N GLY A 70 -4.43 -13.14 7.42
CA GLY A 70 -4.54 -14.58 7.25
C GLY A 70 -6.00 -15.00 7.09
N THR A 71 -6.24 -16.05 6.32
CA THR A 71 -7.58 -16.65 6.13
C THR A 71 -7.51 -18.17 6.30
N ASN A 72 -8.65 -18.79 6.58
CA ASN A 72 -8.73 -20.23 6.87
C ASN A 72 -8.82 -21.08 5.59
N THR A 73 -9.33 -20.51 4.50
CA THR A 73 -9.51 -21.22 3.23
C THR A 73 -8.96 -20.41 2.06
N GLU A 74 -8.53 -21.10 1.00
CA GLU A 74 -8.01 -20.45 -0.19
C GLU A 74 -9.09 -19.60 -0.89
N MET A 75 -10.33 -20.10 -0.94
CA MET A 75 -11.48 -19.37 -1.48
C MET A 75 -11.75 -18.05 -0.73
N GLU A 76 -11.66 -18.08 0.59
CA GLU A 76 -11.80 -16.89 1.43
C GLU A 76 -10.70 -15.87 1.15
N ALA A 77 -9.45 -16.31 0.97
CA ALA A 77 -8.37 -15.41 0.59
C ALA A 77 -8.57 -14.79 -0.80
N ILE A 78 -9.08 -15.55 -1.78
CA ILE A 78 -9.41 -15.02 -3.12
C ILE A 78 -10.52 -13.96 -3.03
N GLU A 79 -11.55 -14.23 -2.24
CA GLU A 79 -12.63 -13.26 -1.99
C GLU A 79 -12.08 -11.98 -1.33
N VAL A 80 -11.26 -12.11 -0.29
CA VAL A 80 -10.63 -10.98 0.41
C VAL A 80 -9.75 -10.18 -0.55
N TYR A 81 -8.96 -10.83 -1.39
CA TYR A 81 -8.14 -10.18 -2.42
C TYR A 81 -8.98 -9.29 -3.34
N HIS A 82 -10.05 -9.84 -3.94
CA HIS A 82 -10.91 -9.12 -4.88
C HIS A 82 -11.68 -7.98 -4.21
N ASN A 83 -12.26 -8.24 -3.04
CA ASN A 83 -13.01 -7.24 -2.28
C ASN A 83 -12.09 -6.09 -1.82
N ALA A 84 -10.90 -6.42 -1.30
CA ALA A 84 -9.95 -5.43 -0.82
C ALA A 84 -9.47 -4.53 -1.97
N ASN A 85 -9.12 -5.11 -3.12
CA ASN A 85 -8.78 -4.33 -4.32
C ASN A 85 -9.91 -3.41 -4.76
N THR A 86 -11.16 -3.90 -4.72
CA THR A 86 -12.34 -3.13 -5.11
C THR A 86 -12.57 -1.94 -4.18
N ILE A 87 -12.60 -2.18 -2.86
CA ILE A 87 -12.78 -1.15 -1.84
C ILE A 87 -11.69 -0.09 -1.97
N MET A 88 -10.44 -0.53 -1.98
CA MET A 88 -9.27 0.35 -1.93
C MET A 88 -9.08 1.12 -3.26
N LYS A 89 -9.52 0.58 -4.39
CA LYS A 89 -9.62 1.31 -5.66
C LYS A 89 -10.71 2.39 -5.62
N LYS A 90 -11.89 2.10 -5.04
CA LYS A 90 -12.97 3.09 -4.84
C LYS A 90 -12.53 4.26 -3.94
N THR A 91 -11.56 4.06 -3.05
CA THR A 91 -10.99 5.10 -2.17
C THR A 91 -9.75 5.80 -2.74
N SER A 92 -9.34 5.47 -3.98
CA SER A 92 -8.11 5.97 -4.61
C SER A 92 -6.82 5.61 -3.86
N MET A 93 -6.83 4.49 -3.12
CA MET A 93 -5.69 3.95 -2.38
C MET A 93 -5.38 2.54 -2.88
N THR A 94 -4.70 2.39 -4.01
CA THR A 94 -4.53 1.07 -4.65
C THR A 94 -3.58 0.16 -3.85
N LEU A 95 -4.01 -1.08 -3.62
CA LEU A 95 -3.18 -2.14 -3.05
C LEU A 95 -2.26 -2.71 -4.14
N THR A 96 -0.97 -2.89 -3.85
CA THR A 96 0.03 -3.36 -4.82
C THR A 96 1.02 -4.33 -4.17
N LYS A 97 1.90 -4.97 -4.95
CA LYS A 97 2.91 -5.91 -4.45
C LYS A 97 2.32 -7.07 -3.64
N TRP A 98 1.22 -7.62 -4.12
CA TRP A 98 0.57 -8.78 -3.52
C TRP A 98 1.52 -9.98 -3.46
N ASN A 99 1.55 -10.66 -2.32
CA ASN A 99 2.24 -11.93 -2.12
C ASN A 99 1.36 -12.87 -1.25
N SER A 100 1.46 -14.17 -1.51
CA SER A 100 0.72 -15.20 -0.79
C SER A 100 1.45 -16.54 -0.78
N ASN A 101 1.23 -17.35 0.26
CA ASN A 101 1.67 -18.75 0.30
C ASN A 101 0.79 -19.69 -0.53
N SER A 102 -0.37 -19.24 -1.01
CA SER A 102 -1.21 -20.03 -1.92
C SER A 102 -0.72 -19.89 -3.36
N PRO A 103 -0.43 -21.00 -4.07
CA PRO A 103 -0.12 -20.97 -5.49
C PRO A 103 -1.27 -20.45 -6.35
N VAL A 104 -2.52 -20.72 -5.95
CA VAL A 104 -3.72 -20.28 -6.68
C VAL A 104 -3.87 -18.76 -6.59
N LEU A 105 -3.74 -18.19 -5.39
CA LEU A 105 -3.75 -16.74 -5.20
C LEU A 105 -2.60 -16.04 -5.91
N ARG A 106 -1.41 -16.64 -5.95
CA ARG A 106 -0.30 -16.10 -6.72
C ARG A 106 -0.64 -16.01 -8.21
N LYS A 107 -1.21 -17.08 -8.76
CA LYS A 107 -1.64 -17.12 -10.17
C LYS A 107 -2.78 -16.13 -10.46
N GLU A 108 -3.70 -15.97 -9.53
CA GLU A 108 -4.84 -15.04 -9.64
C GLU A 108 -4.33 -13.60 -9.83
N TYR A 109 -3.48 -13.10 -8.92
CA TYR A 109 -2.96 -11.73 -9.06
C TYR A 109 -1.99 -11.58 -10.22
N GLU A 110 -1.21 -12.62 -10.58
CA GLU A 110 -0.34 -12.58 -11.77
C GLU A 110 -1.16 -12.36 -13.04
N THR A 111 -2.33 -13.01 -13.14
CA THR A 111 -3.28 -12.83 -14.24
C THR A 111 -3.85 -11.41 -14.28
N ASP A 112 -4.15 -10.82 -13.11
CA ASP A 112 -4.63 -9.45 -13.02
C ASP A 112 -3.52 -8.39 -13.25
N LYS A 113 -2.27 -8.69 -12.90
CA LYS A 113 -1.09 -7.83 -13.14
C LYS A 113 -0.81 -7.61 -14.63
N TYR A 114 -1.15 -8.58 -15.48
CA TYR A 114 -1.04 -8.42 -16.94
C TYR A 114 -2.11 -7.49 -17.54
N LYS A 115 -3.18 -7.17 -16.79
CA LYS A 115 -4.21 -6.19 -17.21
C LYS A 115 -3.82 -4.75 -16.85
N ASP A 116 -3.03 -4.55 -15.79
CA ASP A 116 -2.56 -3.26 -15.29
C ASP A 116 -1.01 -3.22 -15.25
N SER A 117 -0.37 -2.99 -16.40
CA SER A 117 1.09 -3.07 -16.59
C SER A 117 1.92 -2.25 -15.57
N THR A 118 2.58 -2.92 -14.61
CA THR A 118 3.97 -2.62 -14.17
C THR A 118 4.57 -3.84 -13.45
N PRO A 119 5.72 -4.37 -13.91
CA PRO A 119 6.36 -5.54 -13.31
C PRO A 119 7.28 -5.13 -12.15
N LEU A 120 6.99 -5.63 -10.95
CA LEU A 120 8.02 -5.88 -9.93
C LEU A 120 7.94 -7.37 -9.57
N CYS A 121 9.01 -8.08 -9.89
CA CYS A 121 9.25 -9.48 -9.58
C CYS A 121 10.23 -9.49 -8.40
N ASP A 122 9.89 -10.18 -7.32
CA ASP A 122 10.91 -10.88 -6.54
C ASP A 122 10.26 -11.98 -5.70
N SER A 123 10.85 -13.16 -5.75
CA SER A 123 10.43 -14.37 -5.02
C SER A 123 10.73 -14.31 -3.52
N SER A 124 11.38 -13.23 -3.05
CA SER A 124 11.56 -12.90 -1.65
C SER A 124 10.88 -11.55 -1.38
N SER A 125 9.81 -11.55 -0.57
CA SER A 125 9.18 -10.31 -0.14
C SER A 125 9.70 -9.96 1.25
N ASN A 126 10.37 -8.81 1.36
CA ASN A 126 10.60 -8.21 2.67
C ASN A 126 9.29 -7.61 3.15
N VAL A 127 8.76 -8.14 4.26
CA VAL A 127 7.58 -7.63 4.94
C VAL A 127 8.07 -6.99 6.22
N LEU A 128 7.87 -5.67 6.38
CA LEU A 128 8.34 -4.90 7.54
C LEU A 128 9.88 -4.97 7.79
N GLY A 129 10.66 -5.19 6.73
CA GLY A 129 12.12 -5.34 6.83
C GLY A 129 12.59 -6.73 7.27
N LEU A 130 11.68 -7.72 7.34
CA LEU A 130 11.99 -9.11 7.58
C LEU A 130 11.81 -9.92 6.30
N GLU A 131 12.78 -10.80 6.01
CA GLU A 131 12.68 -11.75 4.91
C GLU A 131 11.59 -12.78 5.24
N TRP A 132 10.52 -12.78 4.44
CA TRP A 132 9.39 -13.67 4.67
C TRP A 132 9.49 -14.91 3.80
N ASP A 133 9.76 -16.06 4.44
CA ASP A 133 9.67 -17.36 3.77
C ASP A 133 8.19 -17.81 3.69
N THR A 134 7.64 -17.78 2.49
CA THR A 134 6.26 -18.17 2.21
C THR A 134 5.97 -19.67 2.43
N LEU A 135 6.98 -20.51 2.65
CA LEU A 135 6.82 -21.98 2.70
C LEU A 135 6.44 -22.54 4.07
N PHE A 136 6.57 -21.77 5.16
CA PHE A 136 6.49 -22.32 6.52
C PHE A 136 5.10 -22.33 7.19
N SER A 137 4.03 -21.86 6.53
CA SER A 137 2.70 -21.75 7.15
C SER A 137 1.70 -22.74 6.54
N HIS A 138 1.66 -23.96 7.06
CA HIS A 138 0.84 -25.07 6.52
C HIS A 138 -0.68 -24.98 6.82
N SER A 139 -1.15 -23.98 7.60
CA SER A 139 -2.54 -23.98 8.08
C SER A 139 -3.30 -22.66 7.92
N VAL A 140 -2.65 -21.61 7.44
CA VAL A 140 -3.29 -20.29 7.24
C VAL A 140 -2.80 -19.71 5.91
N HIS A 141 -3.75 -19.30 5.06
CA HIS A 141 -3.44 -18.61 3.81
C HIS A 141 -3.16 -17.16 4.12
N LYS A 142 -1.89 -16.76 4.00
CA LYS A 142 -1.45 -15.40 4.28
C LYS A 142 -1.46 -14.58 3.01
N ILE A 143 -1.87 -13.33 3.17
CA ILE A 143 -1.90 -12.30 2.15
C ILE A 143 -1.08 -11.13 2.71
N SER A 144 -0.09 -10.67 1.95
CA SER A 144 0.69 -9.48 2.28
C SER A 144 0.79 -8.58 1.06
N LEU A 145 0.77 -7.27 1.28
CA LEU A 145 0.89 -6.29 0.20
C LEU A 145 1.24 -4.89 0.73
N THR A 146 1.62 -3.99 -0.17
CA THR A 146 1.87 -2.58 0.13
C THR A 146 0.85 -1.65 -0.56
N LEU A 147 0.32 -0.72 0.21
CA LEU A 147 -0.62 0.31 -0.20
C LEU A 147 0.10 1.47 -0.90
N PHE A 148 -0.27 1.75 -2.15
CA PHE A 148 0.15 2.95 -2.85
C PHE A 148 -1.05 3.82 -3.17
N ARG A 149 -0.98 5.09 -2.76
CA ARG A 149 -1.86 6.10 -3.34
C ARG A 149 -1.39 6.34 -4.77
N LYS A 150 -2.26 6.16 -5.78
CA LYS A 150 -1.91 6.36 -7.20
C LYS A 150 -1.23 7.73 -7.35
N THR A 151 0.09 7.73 -7.56
CA THR A 151 0.88 8.93 -7.77
C THR A 151 0.89 9.22 -9.26
N ASN A 152 0.43 10.40 -9.68
CA ASN A 152 1.06 11.02 -10.83
C ASN A 152 2.50 11.31 -10.42
N LYS A 153 3.45 10.63 -11.07
CA LYS A 153 4.89 10.72 -10.80
C LYS A 153 5.29 12.20 -10.67
N GLN A 154 5.68 12.61 -9.47
CA GLN A 154 6.70 13.63 -9.34
C GLN A 154 7.85 12.95 -8.61
N ASN A 155 8.93 12.75 -9.37
CA ASN A 155 10.21 12.28 -8.86
C ASN A 155 10.60 13.18 -7.69
N VAL A 156 10.71 12.61 -6.51
CA VAL A 156 11.49 13.20 -5.42
C VAL A 156 12.61 12.21 -5.17
N VAL A 157 13.73 12.46 -5.84
CA VAL A 157 15.03 11.91 -5.48
C VAL A 157 15.46 12.70 -4.23
N PHE A 158 15.86 11.99 -3.17
CA PHE A 158 16.43 12.60 -1.97
C PHE A 158 17.78 13.25 -2.27
#